data_AF-X0VKI9-F1
#
_entry.id   AF-X0VKI9-F1
#
_cell.length_a   1.000
_cell.length_b   1.000
_cell.length_c   1.000
_cell.angle_alpha   90.00
_cell.angle_beta   90.00
_cell.angle_gamma   90.00
#
_symmetry.space_group_name_H-M   'P 1'
#
loop_
_entity.id
_entity.type
_entity.pdbx_description
1 polymer ?
#
loop_
_entity_poly.entity_id
_entity_poly.type
_entity_poly.pdbx_seq_one_letter_code
_entity_poly.pdbx_strand_id
1 'polypeptide(L)'
;LRHAASTLEPVSLLHADFERTITPAKSGDFVYLDPPYPPLNETAFFTHYTKERFGIDGQQRVAVAFKKLSEAGALVMMTNAGTPEIRKLYPDYYYRDLETSRYVAANGIRYRVSDVVISNFPLR
;
A
#
# COMPACT_ATOMS: atom_id res chain seq x y z
N LEU A 1 14.98 0.71 -22.69
CA LEU A 1 13.62 0.82 -23.26
C LEU A 1 13.17 -0.44 -24.00
N ARG A 2 13.91 -0.98 -24.99
CA ARG A 2 13.52 -2.22 -25.70
C ARG A 2 13.31 -3.45 -24.79
N HIS A 3 14.12 -3.61 -23.74
CA HIS A 3 13.96 -4.72 -22.78
C HIS A 3 12.70 -4.64 -21.92
N ALA A 4 12.24 -3.44 -21.57
CA ALA A 4 11.01 -3.27 -20.81
C ALA A 4 9.78 -3.56 -21.69
N ALA A 5 9.85 -3.25 -22.98
CA ALA A 5 8.77 -3.46 -23.94
C ALA A 5 8.51 -4.95 -24.23
N SER A 6 9.55 -5.79 -24.30
CA SER A 6 9.40 -7.23 -24.59
C SER A 6 8.81 -8.05 -23.43
N THR A 7 8.79 -7.51 -22.21
CA THR A 7 8.22 -8.16 -21.01
C THR A 7 6.72 -7.91 -20.81
N LEU A 8 6.11 -7.02 -21.60
CA LEU A 8 4.73 -6.54 -21.39
C LEU A 8 3.67 -7.29 -22.20
N GLU A 9 4.01 -8.38 -22.90
CA GLU A 9 3.09 -8.96 -23.89
C GLU A 9 1.79 -9.59 -23.33
N PRO A 10 1.64 -9.88 -22.02
CA PRO A 10 0.31 -10.10 -21.43
C PRO A 10 -0.14 -8.98 -20.46
N VAL A 11 0.42 -7.77 -20.52
CA VAL A 11 0.15 -6.69 -19.55
C VAL A 11 -0.87 -5.69 -20.07
N SER A 12 -1.98 -5.54 -19.34
CA SER A 12 -2.94 -4.44 -19.52
C SER A 12 -2.57 -3.26 -18.64
N LEU A 13 -2.37 -2.08 -19.23
CA LEU A 13 -2.10 -0.83 -18.50
C LEU A 13 -3.38 0.00 -18.40
N LEU A 14 -3.75 0.42 -17.18
CA LEU A 14 -4.88 1.31 -16.93
C LEU A 14 -4.41 2.56 -16.19
N HIS A 15 -4.94 3.72 -16.60
CA HIS A 15 -4.82 4.97 -15.87
C HIS A 15 -6.20 5.36 -15.32
N ALA A 16 -6.43 5.09 -14.04
CA ALA A 16 -7.66 5.37 -13.33
C ALA A 16 -7.39 5.45 -11.81
N ASP A 17 -8.38 5.88 -11.05
CA ASP A 17 -8.36 5.70 -9.59
C ASP A 17 -8.27 4.20 -9.23
N PHE A 18 -7.49 3.88 -8.20
CA PHE A 18 -7.17 2.50 -7.84
C PHE A 18 -8.42 1.66 -7.55
N GLU A 19 -9.48 2.25 -6.99
CA GLU A 19 -10.73 1.53 -6.69
C GLU A 19 -11.40 0.99 -7.96
N ARG A 20 -11.17 1.64 -9.11
CA ARG A 20 -11.66 1.16 -10.42
C ARG A 20 -10.76 0.10 -11.02
N THR A 21 -9.47 0.10 -10.67
CA THR A 21 -8.48 -0.84 -11.22
C THR A 21 -8.52 -2.21 -10.55
N ILE A 22 -9.01 -2.29 -9.31
CA ILE A 22 -9.06 -3.54 -8.52
C ILE A 22 -10.31 -4.38 -8.79
N THR A 23 -11.38 -3.79 -9.34
CA THR A 23 -12.66 -4.46 -9.65
C THR A 23 -12.54 -5.77 -10.46
N PRO A 24 -11.60 -5.93 -11.41
CA PRO A 24 -11.47 -7.16 -12.18
C PRO A 24 -10.93 -8.36 -11.38
N ALA A 25 -10.30 -8.13 -10.22
CA ALA A 25 -9.67 -9.21 -9.45
C ALA A 25 -10.70 -10.15 -8.85
N LYS A 26 -10.44 -11.45 -8.96
CA LYS A 26 -11.34 -12.54 -8.52
C LYS A 26 -10.58 -13.58 -7.70
N SER A 27 -11.32 -14.57 -7.21
CA SER A 27 -10.74 -15.70 -6.48
C SER A 27 -9.60 -16.36 -7.25
N GLY A 28 -8.47 -16.55 -6.57
CA GLY A 28 -7.24 -17.10 -7.14
C GLY A 28 -6.28 -16.09 -7.76
N ASP A 29 -6.69 -14.83 -7.96
CA ASP A 29 -5.77 -13.78 -8.42
C ASP A 29 -4.84 -13.34 -7.29
N PHE A 30 -3.63 -12.91 -7.64
CA PHE A 30 -2.72 -12.25 -6.72
C PHE A 30 -2.70 -10.74 -6.98
N VAL A 31 -2.99 -9.96 -5.96
CA VAL A 31 -3.02 -8.49 -6.02
C VAL A 31 -1.96 -7.91 -5.11
N TYR A 32 -1.09 -7.09 -5.69
CA TYR A 32 -0.09 -6.31 -4.96
C TYR A 32 -0.48 -4.85 -4.91
N LEU A 33 -0.51 -4.27 -3.71
CA LEU A 33 -0.82 -2.86 -3.48
C LEU A 33 0.41 -2.13 -2.92
N ASP A 34 0.73 -0.98 -3.51
CA ASP A 34 1.79 -0.08 -3.02
C ASP A 34 1.28 1.36 -3.02
N PRO A 35 0.37 1.72 -2.09
CA PRO A 35 -0.19 3.05 -2.03
C PRO A 35 0.88 4.08 -1.64
N PRO A 36 0.67 5.38 -1.90
CA PRO A 36 1.53 6.42 -1.36
C PRO A 36 1.60 6.32 0.18
N TYR A 37 2.80 6.35 0.74
CA TYR A 37 2.98 6.15 2.19
C TYR A 37 2.56 7.41 2.94
N PRO A 38 2.00 7.27 4.15
CA PRO A 38 1.76 8.41 4.99
C PRO A 38 3.09 9.12 5.35
N PRO A 39 3.05 10.42 5.61
CA PRO A 39 4.20 11.17 6.11
C PRO A 39 4.61 10.72 7.52
N LEU A 40 5.88 10.97 7.85
CA LEU A 40 6.62 10.21 8.87
C LEU A 40 6.34 10.54 10.34
N ASN A 41 5.71 11.67 10.67
CA ASN A 41 5.41 12.00 12.06
C ASN A 41 3.90 11.88 12.32
N GLU A 42 3.55 11.43 13.54
CA GLU A 42 2.16 11.31 13.99
C GLU A 42 1.42 12.64 13.77
N THR A 43 2.09 13.76 14.04
CA THR A 43 1.54 15.08 13.75
C THR A 43 1.26 15.31 12.27
N ALA A 44 2.07 14.88 11.30
CA ALA A 44 1.73 14.98 9.88
C ALA A 44 0.58 14.07 9.49
N PHE A 45 0.49 12.87 10.06
CA PHE A 45 -0.66 11.98 9.84
C PHE A 45 -1.98 12.71 10.16
N PHE A 46 -1.98 13.51 11.24
CA PHE A 46 -3.13 14.31 11.66
C PHE A 46 -3.19 15.74 11.09
N THR A 47 -2.08 16.38 10.73
CA THR A 47 -2.08 17.79 10.25
C THR A 47 -2.27 17.93 8.74
N HIS A 48 -2.25 16.84 7.98
CA HIS A 48 -2.54 16.87 6.54
C HIS A 48 -4.03 16.88 6.18
N TYR A 49 -4.80 17.77 6.83
CA TYR A 49 -6.14 18.18 6.38
C TYR A 49 -6.13 19.04 5.09
N THR A 50 -4.97 19.15 4.43
CA THR A 50 -4.82 19.90 3.17
C THR A 50 -5.17 19.03 1.97
N LYS A 51 -6.28 19.40 1.32
CA LYS A 51 -6.97 18.98 0.07
C LYS A 51 -6.25 18.20 -1.06
N GLU A 52 -4.95 17.96 -1.04
CA GLU A 52 -4.19 17.49 -2.22
C GLU A 52 -3.14 16.37 -1.98
N ARG A 53 -3.05 15.78 -0.79
CA ARG A 53 -2.15 14.63 -0.54
C ARG A 53 -2.92 13.38 -0.14
N PHE A 54 -2.37 12.22 -0.49
CA PHE A 54 -2.89 10.91 -0.09
C PHE A 54 -2.77 10.75 1.44
N GLY A 55 -3.74 11.32 2.16
CA GLY A 55 -3.79 11.35 3.61
C GLY A 55 -4.51 10.13 4.20
N ILE A 56 -5.01 10.27 5.42
CA ILE A 56 -5.70 9.19 6.13
C ILE A 56 -6.92 8.68 5.38
N ASP A 57 -7.70 9.55 4.73
CA ASP A 57 -8.87 9.15 3.94
C ASP A 57 -8.46 8.25 2.76
N GLY A 58 -7.30 8.52 2.14
CA GLY A 58 -6.72 7.68 1.10
C GLY A 58 -6.32 6.30 1.64
N GLN A 59 -5.67 6.26 2.80
CA GLN A 59 -5.30 5.02 3.49
C GLN A 59 -6.53 4.19 3.88
N GLN A 60 -7.60 4.84 4.35
CA GLN A 60 -8.88 4.18 4.66
C GLN A 60 -9.53 3.58 3.40
N ARG A 61 -9.53 4.32 2.28
CA ARG A 61 -10.04 3.79 0.99
C ARG A 61 -9.24 2.56 0.54
N VAL A 62 -7.92 2.56 0.73
CA VAL A 62 -7.08 1.37 0.45
C VAL A 62 -7.41 0.22 1.37
N ALA A 63 -7.66 0.47 2.67
CA ALA A 63 -8.06 -0.59 3.60
C ALA A 63 -9.41 -1.22 3.20
N VAL A 64 -10.37 -0.40 2.78
CA VAL A 64 -11.66 -0.87 2.23
C VAL A 64 -11.45 -1.70 0.96
N ALA A 65 -10.60 -1.24 0.04
CA ALA A 65 -10.23 -1.97 -1.17
C ALA A 65 -9.57 -3.32 -0.87
N PHE A 66 -8.60 -3.33 0.05
CA PHE A 66 -7.91 -4.54 0.51
C PHE A 66 -8.91 -5.57 1.05
N LYS A 67 -9.84 -5.13 1.90
CA LYS A 67 -10.89 -6.00 2.46
C LYS A 67 -11.78 -6.58 1.37
N LYS A 68 -12.26 -5.76 0.43
CA LYS A 68 -13.08 -6.21 -0.71
C LYS A 68 -12.37 -7.26 -1.56
N LEU A 69 -11.09 -7.06 -1.85
CA LEU A 69 -10.27 -8.02 -2.59
C LEU A 69 -10.11 -9.34 -1.82
N SER A 70 -9.87 -9.25 -0.52
CA SER A 70 -9.79 -10.43 0.35
C SER A 70 -11.10 -11.19 0.39
N GLU A 71 -12.25 -10.50 0.49
CA GLU A 71 -13.59 -11.12 0.48
C GLU A 71 -13.94 -11.73 -0.87
N ALA A 72 -13.39 -11.21 -1.97
CA ALA A 72 -13.53 -11.78 -3.31
C ALA A 72 -12.69 -13.05 -3.52
N GLY A 73 -11.88 -13.45 -2.52
CA GLY A 73 -11.02 -14.65 -2.56
C GLY A 73 -9.67 -14.42 -3.26
N ALA A 74 -9.29 -13.18 -3.54
CA ALA A 74 -7.96 -12.88 -4.05
C ALA A 74 -6.90 -13.01 -2.95
N LEU A 75 -5.68 -13.36 -3.34
CA LEU A 75 -4.51 -13.27 -2.48
C LEU A 75 -3.98 -11.84 -2.54
N VAL A 76 -4.03 -11.12 -1.41
CA VAL A 76 -3.68 -9.71 -1.36
C VAL A 76 -2.43 -9.51 -0.52
N MET A 77 -1.45 -8.80 -1.09
CA MET A 77 -0.25 -8.33 -0.40
C MET A 77 -0.11 -6.82 -0.59
N MET A 78 0.30 -6.13 0.45
CA MET A 78 0.54 -4.68 0.41
C MET A 78 1.82 -4.33 1.15
N THR A 79 2.53 -3.31 0.67
CA THR A 79 3.60 -2.64 1.42
C THR A 79 3.14 -1.27 1.89
N ASN A 80 3.41 -0.92 3.15
CA ASN A 80 3.06 0.38 3.71
C ASN A 80 4.01 0.77 4.85
N ALA A 81 3.86 1.97 5.43
CA ALA A 81 4.64 2.42 6.57
C ALA A 81 4.31 1.56 7.79
N GLY A 82 5.32 1.12 8.55
CA GLY A 82 5.20 0.29 9.74
C GLY A 82 4.63 1.00 10.97
N THR A 83 3.83 2.06 10.80
CA THR A 83 3.30 2.85 11.92
C THR A 83 2.10 2.16 12.59
N PRO A 84 1.83 2.45 13.88
CA PRO A 84 0.64 1.96 14.56
C PRO A 84 -0.67 2.35 13.87
N GLU A 85 -0.75 3.54 13.27
CA GLU A 85 -1.93 4.05 12.57
C GLU A 85 -2.27 3.19 11.36
N ILE A 86 -1.26 2.78 10.57
CA ILE A 86 -1.46 1.88 9.45
C ILE A 86 -1.93 0.52 9.95
N ARG A 87 -1.30 -0.05 10.99
CA ARG A 87 -1.70 -1.35 11.54
C ARG A 87 -3.13 -1.37 12.07
N LYS A 88 -3.62 -0.26 12.64
CA LYS A 88 -5.02 -0.14 13.09
C LYS A 88 -6.03 -0.31 11.94
N LEU A 89 -5.64 -0.07 10.69
CA LEU A 89 -6.52 -0.25 9.53
C LEU A 89 -6.68 -1.71 9.09
N TYR A 90 -5.81 -2.62 9.56
CA TYR A 90 -5.72 -4.00 9.06
C TYR A 90 -5.77 -5.07 10.19
N PRO A 91 -6.61 -4.91 11.23
CA PRO A 91 -6.46 -5.66 12.50
C PRO A 91 -6.46 -7.19 12.36
N ASP A 92 -7.14 -7.72 11.35
CA ASP A 92 -7.35 -9.16 11.14
C ASP A 92 -6.40 -9.80 10.13
N TYR A 93 -5.32 -9.09 9.74
CA TYR A 93 -4.40 -9.52 8.69
C TYR A 93 -2.99 -9.83 9.22
N TYR A 94 -2.18 -10.48 8.38
CA TYR A 94 -0.80 -10.83 8.71
C TYR A 94 0.13 -9.65 8.45
N TYR A 95 1.17 -9.54 9.27
CA TYR A 95 2.17 -8.47 9.19
C TYR A 95 3.58 -9.02 9.24
N ARG A 96 4.49 -8.39 8.51
CA ARG A 96 5.93 -8.58 8.66
C ARG A 96 6.64 -7.25 8.54
N ASP A 97 7.34 -6.84 9.59
CA ASP A 97 8.25 -5.70 9.53
C ASP A 97 9.39 -6.00 8.56
N LEU A 98 9.70 -5.01 7.73
CA LEU A 98 10.87 -5.01 6.89
C LEU A 98 11.94 -4.16 7.57
N GLU A 99 13.16 -4.68 7.61
CA GLU A 99 14.34 -3.94 8.07
C GLU A 99 14.80 -2.92 7.00
N THR A 100 13.87 -2.11 6.51
CA THR A 100 14.16 -0.99 5.61
C THR A 100 14.13 0.31 6.42
N SER A 101 15.11 1.18 6.21
CA SER A 101 15.07 2.56 6.71
C SER A 101 14.75 3.46 5.53
N ARG A 102 13.58 4.10 5.53
CA ARG A 102 13.27 5.11 4.51
C ARG A 102 14.11 6.37 4.72
N TYR A 103 14.94 6.71 3.74
CA TYR A 103 15.65 7.99 3.70
C TYR A 103 14.75 9.02 3.01
N VAL A 104 13.89 9.70 3.77
CA VAL A 104 12.80 10.52 3.20
C VAL A 104 13.15 12.01 3.05
N ALA A 105 14.32 12.46 3.52
CA ALA A 105 14.67 13.88 3.45
C ALA A 105 15.93 14.15 2.61
N ALA A 106 15.78 15.03 1.61
CA ALA A 106 16.89 15.60 0.85
C ALA A 106 17.72 16.63 1.66
N ASN A 107 17.32 16.94 2.90
CA ASN A 107 17.93 17.95 3.76
C ASN A 107 18.82 17.37 4.89
N GLY A 108 19.17 16.08 4.81
CA GLY A 108 20.07 15.44 5.79
C GLY A 108 19.43 15.00 7.11
N ILE A 109 18.15 15.34 7.35
CA ILE A 109 17.42 14.85 8.53
C ILE A 109 16.94 13.42 8.27
N ARG A 110 17.38 12.49 9.12
CA ARG A 110 17.10 11.05 8.97
C ARG A 110 16.01 10.64 9.94
N TYR A 111 14.88 10.16 9.43
CA TYR A 111 13.85 9.51 10.23
C TYR A 111 13.89 8.02 9.92
N ARG A 112 14.03 7.17 10.94
CA ARG A 112 13.92 5.73 10.78
C ARG A 112 12.46 5.34 10.99
N VAL A 113 11.77 5.04 9.90
CA VAL A 113 10.46 4.38 9.90
C VAL A 113 10.64 3.07 9.17
N SER A 114 10.23 1.96 9.80
CA SER A 114 10.23 0.64 9.17
C SER A 114 9.10 0.56 8.16
N ASP A 115 9.27 -0.28 7.14
CA ASP A 115 8.15 -0.67 6.29
C ASP A 115 7.50 -1.93 6.84
N VAL A 116 6.24 -2.16 6.47
CA VAL A 116 5.50 -3.36 6.82
C VAL A 116 4.90 -3.98 5.56
N VAL A 117 5.01 -5.30 5.46
CA VAL A 117 4.23 -6.11 4.54
C VAL A 117 2.95 -6.54 5.25
N ILE A 118 1.81 -6.36 4.59
CA ILE A 118 0.49 -6.75 5.06
C ILE A 118 -0.11 -7.75 4.08
N SER A 119 -0.68 -8.86 4.55
CA SER A 119 -1.33 -9.85 3.68
C SER A 119 -2.53 -10.54 4.31
N ASN A 120 -3.43 -11.06 3.47
CA ASN A 120 -4.57 -11.90 3.92
C ASN A 120 -4.24 -13.40 4.01
N PHE A 121 -2.97 -13.77 3.84
CA PHE A 121 -2.46 -15.11 3.99
C PHE A 121 -1.19 -15.10 4.86
N PRO A 122 -0.83 -16.21 5.52
CA PRO A 122 0.37 -16.29 6.35
C PRO A 122 1.63 -15.91 5.58
N LEU A 123 2.41 -14.98 6.15
CA LEU A 123 3.74 -14.64 5.65
C LEU A 123 4.73 -15.69 6.13
N ARG A 124 5.57 -16.18 5.22
CA ARG A 124 6.69 -17.08 5.52
C ARG A 124 7.97 -16.29 5.77
#